data_AF-F1KM35-F1
#
_entry.id   AF-F1KM35-F1
#
_cell.length_a   1.000
_cell.length_b   1.000
_cell.length_c   1.000
_cell.angle_alpha   90.00
_cell.angle_beta   90.00
_cell.angle_gamma   90.00
#
_symmetry.space_group_name_H-M   'P 1'
#
loop_
_entity.id
_entity.type
_entity.pdbx_description
1 polymer ?
#
loop_
_entity_poly.entity_id
_entity_poly.type
_entity_poly.pdbx_seq_one_letter_code
_entity_poly.pdbx_strand_id
1 'polypeptide(L)'
;MSIDPNKLNSALYAILGGYRGKFSNKVYNGENDEFDILMEIFGISPLLKRESRQYWGRELGMCWPRLVVEICKQTRNDFGSALQIDGGEPCDLIVGGLAIETKYRIGSGDAGTLKKFQAYGSLLSSMGYEPVLLIVREDNLGAAITACHAGGWTVITGQRTFDYLRDLTGINIKELLLQRAGKFPVVR
;
A
#
# COMPACT_ATOMS: atom_id res chain seq x y z
N MET A 1 -8.65 -21.68 -11.61
CA MET A 1 -7.43 -21.70 -12.45
C MET A 1 -6.23 -21.68 -11.54
N SER A 2 -5.19 -22.47 -11.80
CA SER A 2 -3.93 -22.40 -11.04
C SER A 2 -3.08 -21.25 -11.57
N ILE A 3 -2.73 -20.30 -10.71
CA ILE A 3 -1.78 -19.23 -11.03
C ILE A 3 -0.40 -19.86 -11.22
N ASP A 4 0.33 -19.47 -12.28
CA ASP A 4 1.76 -19.82 -12.41
C ASP A 4 2.57 -19.03 -11.36
N PRO A 5 3.18 -19.70 -10.36
CA PRO A 5 3.94 -19.01 -9.32
C PRO A 5 5.12 -18.24 -9.89
N ASN A 6 5.70 -18.67 -11.02
CA ASN A 6 6.86 -18.03 -11.63
C ASN A 6 6.50 -16.65 -12.21
N LYS A 7 5.31 -16.52 -12.81
CA LYS A 7 4.81 -15.25 -13.35
C LYS A 7 4.55 -14.23 -12.24
N LEU A 8 3.89 -14.63 -11.15
CA LEU A 8 3.66 -13.77 -9.98
C LEU A 8 4.99 -13.36 -9.34
N ASN A 9 5.88 -14.33 -9.10
CA ASN A 9 7.20 -14.06 -8.55
C ASN A 9 7.99 -13.05 -9.40
N SER A 10 7.98 -13.21 -10.74
CA SER A 10 8.70 -12.32 -11.66
C SER A 10 8.19 -10.88 -11.63
N ALA A 11 6.85 -10.68 -11.60
CA ALA A 11 6.25 -9.36 -11.54
C ALA A 11 6.62 -8.63 -10.23
N LEU A 12 6.55 -9.33 -9.08
CA LEU A 12 6.95 -8.77 -7.79
C LEU A 12 8.45 -8.46 -7.73
N TYR A 13 9.30 -9.33 -8.28
CA TYR A 13 10.75 -9.08 -8.39
C TYR A 13 11.07 -7.84 -9.24
N ALA A 14 10.35 -7.63 -10.35
CA ALA A 14 10.53 -6.45 -11.19
C ALA A 14 10.14 -5.14 -10.47
N ILE A 15 9.03 -5.14 -9.71
CA ILE A 15 8.63 -3.99 -8.88
C ILE A 15 9.71 -3.70 -7.83
N LEU A 16 10.08 -4.71 -7.00
CA LEU A 16 11.07 -4.53 -5.93
C LEU A 16 12.45 -4.10 -6.47
N GLY A 17 12.90 -4.69 -7.58
CA GLY A 17 14.16 -4.33 -8.24
C GLY A 17 14.16 -2.92 -8.82
N GLY A 18 13.06 -2.46 -9.41
CA GLY A 18 12.91 -1.10 -9.91
C GLY A 18 12.98 -0.04 -8.80
N TYR A 19 12.42 -0.35 -7.62
CA TYR A 19 12.55 0.50 -6.44
C TYR A 19 13.97 0.50 -5.86
N ARG A 20 14.65 -0.67 -5.78
CA ARG A 20 16.07 -0.76 -5.41
C ARG A 20 16.96 0.17 -6.24
N GLY A 21 16.76 0.23 -7.56
CA GLY A 21 17.53 1.10 -8.46
C GLY A 21 17.34 2.60 -8.18
N LYS A 22 16.18 3.02 -7.64
CA LYS A 22 15.98 4.40 -7.19
C LYS A 22 16.67 4.67 -5.85
N PHE A 23 16.68 3.68 -4.96
CA PHE A 23 17.15 3.79 -3.58
C PHE A 23 18.65 4.09 -3.45
N SER A 24 19.50 3.56 -4.34
CA SER A 24 20.96 3.72 -4.26
C SER A 24 21.48 5.13 -4.65
N ASN A 25 20.68 6.02 -5.22
CA ASN A 25 21.17 7.20 -5.95
C ASN A 25 21.09 8.55 -5.20
N LYS A 26 21.21 8.60 -3.85
CA LYS A 26 21.00 9.85 -3.09
C LYS A 26 21.74 9.91 -1.73
N VAL A 27 22.08 11.14 -1.29
CA VAL A 27 22.93 11.48 -0.13
C VAL A 27 22.17 12.35 0.90
N TYR A 28 22.49 12.25 2.21
CA TYR A 28 21.49 12.43 3.29
C TYR A 28 21.97 12.91 4.69
N ASN A 29 21.02 13.35 5.54
CA ASN A 29 21.09 13.68 6.99
C ASN A 29 19.71 13.32 7.70
N GLY A 30 19.62 13.05 9.03
CA GLY A 30 18.50 12.36 9.76
C GLY A 30 17.10 13.06 9.94
N GLU A 31 16.09 12.61 10.73
CA GLU A 31 15.96 11.70 11.92
C GLU A 31 14.67 10.76 11.94
N ASN A 32 14.55 9.71 12.80
CA ASN A 32 13.42 8.74 13.19
C ASN A 32 13.77 7.22 13.44
N ASP A 33 13.20 6.53 14.45
CA ASP A 33 13.65 5.20 14.94
C ASP A 33 12.84 3.91 14.59
N GLU A 34 11.65 3.95 14.00
CA GLU A 34 10.80 2.73 13.85
C GLU A 34 11.04 1.88 12.58
N PHE A 35 11.05 0.55 12.73
CA PHE A 35 11.09 -0.47 11.66
C PHE A 35 9.70 -0.89 11.15
N ASP A 36 9.60 -1.39 9.92
CA ASP A 36 8.42 -2.09 9.37
C ASP A 36 8.78 -3.07 8.23
N ILE A 37 7.84 -3.92 7.83
CA ILE A 37 8.08 -5.03 6.88
C ILE A 37 8.65 -4.59 5.52
N LEU A 38 8.26 -3.42 4.99
CA LEU A 38 8.84 -2.96 3.72
C LEU A 38 10.31 -2.53 3.91
N MET A 39 10.65 -2.01 5.09
CA MET A 39 12.04 -1.72 5.44
C MET A 39 12.88 -3.00 5.56
N GLU A 40 12.34 -4.07 6.14
CA GLU A 40 13.01 -5.39 6.25
C GLU A 40 13.35 -6.00 4.88
N ILE A 41 12.45 -5.91 3.89
CA ILE A 41 12.68 -6.40 2.52
C ILE A 41 13.94 -5.80 1.90
N PHE A 42 14.08 -4.48 2.05
CA PHE A 42 15.14 -3.70 1.41
C PHE A 42 16.40 -3.53 2.28
N GLY A 43 16.40 -4.07 3.51
CA GLY A 43 17.48 -3.84 4.49
C GLY A 43 17.57 -2.38 4.95
N ILE A 44 16.48 -1.63 4.85
CA ILE A 44 16.42 -0.22 5.26
C ILE A 44 16.37 -0.19 6.79
N SER A 45 17.44 0.25 7.44
CA SER A 45 17.35 0.59 8.86
C SER A 45 16.48 1.84 9.04
N PRO A 46 15.90 2.07 10.24
CA PRO A 46 15.27 3.33 10.58
C PRO A 46 16.18 4.49 10.25
N LEU A 47 17.47 4.41 10.62
CA LEU A 47 18.57 5.31 10.22
C LEU A 47 18.54 5.68 8.72
N LEU A 48 18.54 4.68 7.84
CA LEU A 48 18.47 4.89 6.39
C LEU A 48 17.13 5.53 5.96
N LYS A 49 16.02 5.26 6.65
CA LYS A 49 14.72 5.89 6.40
C LYS A 49 14.68 7.36 6.86
N ARG A 50 15.38 7.72 7.95
CA ARG A 50 15.53 9.10 8.46
C ARG A 50 16.09 10.03 7.42
N GLU A 51 17.22 9.57 6.90
CA GLU A 51 18.13 10.19 5.94
C GLU A 51 17.37 10.82 4.75
N SER A 52 16.19 10.28 4.42
CA SER A 52 15.24 10.94 3.54
C SER A 52 13.79 10.63 3.89
N ARG A 53 13.36 10.95 5.12
CA ARG A 53 12.02 10.56 5.64
C ARG A 53 10.87 10.80 4.66
N GLN A 54 10.87 11.94 3.95
CA GLN A 54 9.86 12.27 2.94
C GLN A 54 9.97 11.42 1.65
N TYR A 55 11.19 11.16 1.17
CA TYR A 55 11.43 10.33 -0.02
C TYR A 55 11.14 8.85 0.27
N TRP A 56 11.62 8.31 1.39
CA TRP A 56 11.31 6.94 1.80
C TRP A 56 9.83 6.75 2.12
N GLY A 57 9.20 7.71 2.79
CA GLY A 57 7.75 7.72 2.98
C GLY A 57 6.99 7.68 1.65
N ARG A 58 7.46 8.41 0.63
CA ARG A 58 6.90 8.38 -0.73
C ARG A 58 7.14 7.06 -1.45
N GLU A 59 8.37 6.56 -1.51
CA GLU A 59 8.68 5.37 -2.30
C GLU A 59 8.11 4.09 -1.66
N LEU A 60 8.18 3.94 -0.32
CA LEU A 60 7.51 2.85 0.39
C LEU A 60 5.98 2.98 0.26
N GLY A 61 5.47 4.22 0.34
CA GLY A 61 4.08 4.58 0.07
C GLY A 61 3.59 4.28 -1.35
N MET A 62 4.46 4.25 -2.35
CA MET A 62 4.15 3.87 -3.73
C MET A 62 4.45 2.39 -4.04
N CYS A 63 5.32 1.74 -3.27
CA CYS A 63 5.63 0.32 -3.40
C CYS A 63 4.42 -0.52 -2.97
N TRP A 64 3.81 -0.20 -1.82
CA TRP A 64 2.65 -0.92 -1.29
C TRP A 64 1.45 -1.05 -2.27
N PRO A 65 0.85 0.03 -2.79
CA PRO A 65 -0.27 -0.06 -3.74
C PRO A 65 0.06 -0.92 -4.96
N ARG A 66 1.29 -0.79 -5.50
CA ARG A 66 1.73 -1.58 -6.66
C ARG A 66 1.77 -3.08 -6.37
N LEU A 67 2.18 -3.49 -5.16
CA LEU A 67 2.17 -4.89 -4.76
C LEU A 67 0.72 -5.41 -4.64
N VAL A 68 -0.17 -4.65 -3.99
CA VAL A 68 -1.58 -5.04 -3.83
C VAL A 68 -2.31 -5.14 -5.17
N VAL A 69 -2.19 -4.11 -6.02
CA VAL A 69 -2.81 -4.06 -7.36
C VAL A 69 -2.35 -5.24 -8.21
N GLU A 70 -1.05 -5.53 -8.28
CA GLU A 70 -0.54 -6.61 -9.11
C GLU A 70 -0.94 -8.00 -8.59
N ILE A 71 -1.01 -8.19 -7.26
CA ILE A 71 -1.47 -9.47 -6.66
C ILE A 71 -2.96 -9.68 -6.92
N CYS A 72 -3.81 -8.67 -6.69
CA CYS A 72 -5.24 -8.78 -7.00
C CYS A 72 -5.47 -9.04 -8.50
N LYS A 73 -4.78 -8.30 -9.38
CA LYS A 73 -4.85 -8.48 -10.84
C LYS A 73 -4.46 -9.88 -11.33
N GLN A 74 -3.54 -10.57 -10.64
CA GLN A 74 -3.14 -11.94 -11.00
C GLN A 74 -3.98 -13.04 -10.32
N THR A 75 -4.73 -12.72 -9.26
CA THR A 75 -5.46 -13.70 -8.42
C THR A 75 -6.98 -13.63 -8.55
N ARG A 76 -7.53 -12.47 -8.93
CA ARG A 76 -8.97 -12.18 -8.96
C ARG A 76 -9.49 -12.11 -10.38
N ASN A 77 -10.44 -12.98 -10.73
CA ASN A 77 -11.14 -12.94 -12.02
C ASN A 77 -12.08 -11.72 -12.14
N ASP A 78 -12.46 -11.16 -11.00
CA ASP A 78 -13.32 -9.98 -10.79
C ASP A 78 -12.52 -8.71 -10.48
N PHE A 79 -11.23 -8.67 -10.84
CA PHE A 79 -10.39 -7.48 -10.75
C PHE A 79 -10.82 -6.40 -11.74
N GLY A 80 -10.94 -5.16 -11.25
CA GLY A 80 -11.00 -3.94 -12.05
C GLY A 80 -9.86 -2.99 -11.69
N SER A 81 -9.40 -2.19 -12.66
CA SER A 81 -8.46 -1.11 -12.41
C SER A 81 -9.07 0.01 -11.55
N ALA A 82 -8.21 0.87 -11.01
CA ALA A 82 -8.61 2.15 -10.41
C ALA A 82 -9.68 2.89 -11.23
N LEU A 83 -10.68 3.45 -10.55
CA LEU A 83 -11.70 4.30 -11.18
C LEU A 83 -11.11 5.68 -11.49
N GLN A 84 -11.57 6.31 -12.58
CA GLN A 84 -11.25 7.70 -12.91
C GLN A 84 -12.56 8.49 -12.94
N ILE A 85 -12.74 9.42 -11.99
CA ILE A 85 -13.96 10.20 -11.80
C ILE A 85 -13.59 11.66 -11.60
N ASP A 86 -14.08 12.53 -12.49
CA ASP A 86 -13.84 13.99 -12.45
C ASP A 86 -12.36 14.39 -12.32
N GLY A 87 -11.47 13.64 -12.97
CA GLY A 87 -10.01 13.83 -12.91
C GLY A 87 -9.35 13.36 -11.61
N GLY A 88 -10.10 12.66 -10.75
CA GLY A 88 -9.61 12.03 -9.54
C GLY A 88 -9.64 10.50 -9.60
N GLU A 89 -8.75 9.88 -8.84
CA GLU A 89 -8.66 8.45 -8.61
C GLU A 89 -9.12 8.18 -7.16
N PRO A 90 -10.33 7.63 -6.93
CA PRO A 90 -10.89 7.47 -5.59
C PRO A 90 -10.51 6.17 -4.87
N CYS A 91 -9.91 5.22 -5.59
CA CYS A 91 -9.42 3.94 -5.10
C CYS A 91 -8.31 3.40 -6.03
N ASP A 92 -7.35 2.66 -5.48
CA ASP A 92 -6.25 2.02 -6.24
C ASP A 92 -6.75 0.87 -7.15
N LEU A 93 -7.83 0.17 -6.77
CA LEU A 93 -8.39 -0.97 -7.53
C LEU A 93 -9.84 -1.31 -7.14
N ILE A 94 -10.50 -2.08 -8.01
CA ILE A 94 -11.79 -2.74 -7.75
C ILE A 94 -11.58 -4.26 -7.67
N VAL A 95 -12.30 -4.94 -6.77
CA VAL A 95 -12.43 -6.40 -6.77
C VAL A 95 -13.89 -6.78 -6.49
N GLY A 96 -14.61 -7.21 -7.53
CA GLY A 96 -16.05 -7.46 -7.44
C GLY A 96 -16.81 -6.20 -7.04
N GLY A 97 -17.51 -6.24 -5.90
CA GLY A 97 -18.19 -5.07 -5.31
C GLY A 97 -17.30 -4.19 -4.42
N LEU A 98 -16.04 -4.53 -4.21
CA LEU A 98 -15.12 -3.80 -3.32
C LEU A 98 -14.39 -2.69 -4.09
N ALA A 99 -14.38 -1.48 -3.57
CA ALA A 99 -13.50 -0.39 -4.01
C ALA A 99 -12.38 -0.19 -2.99
N ILE A 100 -11.16 -0.58 -3.36
CA ILE A 100 -10.04 -0.72 -2.43
C ILE A 100 -9.05 0.42 -2.62
N GLU A 101 -8.85 1.21 -1.57
CA GLU A 101 -7.78 2.19 -1.45
C GLU A 101 -6.70 1.61 -0.52
N THR A 102 -5.43 1.82 -0.84
CA THR A 102 -4.31 1.31 -0.04
C THR A 102 -3.37 2.42 0.38
N LYS A 103 -2.87 2.34 1.62
CA LYS A 103 -1.91 3.30 2.16
C LYS A 103 -0.83 2.58 2.96
N TYR A 104 0.38 3.10 2.88
CA TYR A 104 1.45 2.64 3.77
C TYR A 104 1.25 3.18 5.20
N ARG A 105 0.88 4.48 5.30
CA ARG A 105 0.48 5.19 6.53
C ARG A 105 -0.32 6.43 6.12
N ILE A 106 -1.26 6.88 6.95
CA ILE A 106 -1.89 8.20 6.84
C ILE A 106 -1.34 9.10 7.96
N GLY A 107 -0.33 9.91 7.60
CA GLY A 107 0.31 10.89 8.51
C GLY A 107 -0.14 12.34 8.33
N SER A 108 -1.04 12.61 7.37
CA SER A 108 -1.55 13.96 7.09
C SER A 108 -2.86 14.22 7.81
N GLY A 109 -2.95 15.35 8.51
CA GLY A 109 -4.19 15.93 9.03
C GLY A 109 -4.66 17.15 8.25
N ASP A 110 -4.07 17.41 7.07
CA ASP A 110 -4.46 18.54 6.22
C ASP A 110 -5.95 18.45 5.84
N ALA A 111 -6.66 19.56 5.99
CA ALA A 111 -8.12 19.61 5.82
C ALA A 111 -8.56 19.25 4.39
N GLY A 112 -7.75 19.52 3.37
CA GLY A 112 -8.01 19.09 1.99
C GLY A 112 -7.91 17.58 1.85
N THR A 113 -6.88 16.97 2.44
CA THR A 113 -6.68 15.52 2.50
C THR A 113 -7.84 14.81 3.21
N LEU A 114 -8.28 15.34 4.36
CA LEU A 114 -9.37 14.74 5.15
C LEU A 114 -10.72 14.81 4.41
N LYS A 115 -11.05 15.97 3.82
CA LYS A 115 -12.25 16.13 2.99
C LYS A 115 -12.24 15.19 1.78
N LYS A 116 -11.07 14.97 1.16
CA LYS A 116 -10.93 14.08 0.01
C LYS A 116 -11.24 12.63 0.37
N PHE A 117 -10.69 12.10 1.48
CA PHE A 117 -11.04 10.76 1.96
C PHE A 117 -12.54 10.62 2.24
N GLN A 118 -13.15 11.60 2.94
CA GLN A 118 -14.57 11.57 3.26
C GLN A 118 -15.47 11.58 2.01
N ALA A 119 -15.14 12.44 1.04
CA ALA A 119 -15.89 12.57 -0.21
C ALA A 119 -15.79 11.29 -1.07
N TYR A 120 -14.60 10.69 -1.17
CA TYR A 120 -14.36 9.52 -2.01
C TYR A 120 -15.05 8.26 -1.50
N GLY A 121 -15.07 8.00 -0.19
CA GLY A 121 -15.81 6.85 0.35
C GLY A 121 -17.32 6.99 0.12
N SER A 122 -17.86 8.18 0.32
CA SER A 122 -19.28 8.50 0.08
C SER A 122 -19.65 8.33 -1.40
N LEU A 123 -18.78 8.79 -2.30
CA LEU A 123 -18.93 8.65 -3.75
C LEU A 123 -18.95 7.17 -4.17
N LEU A 124 -17.96 6.38 -3.74
CA LEU A 124 -17.87 4.95 -4.02
C LEU A 124 -19.11 4.19 -3.51
N SER A 125 -19.57 4.52 -2.29
CA SER A 125 -20.81 3.98 -1.73
C SER A 125 -22.05 4.31 -2.56
N SER A 126 -22.17 5.56 -3.06
CA SER A 126 -23.29 5.97 -3.90
C SER A 126 -23.30 5.29 -5.29
N MET A 127 -22.15 4.80 -5.75
CA MET A 127 -22.00 4.00 -6.96
C MET A 127 -22.27 2.50 -6.74
N GLY A 128 -22.56 2.09 -5.49
CA GLY A 128 -22.84 0.70 -5.13
C GLY A 128 -21.62 -0.15 -4.79
N TYR A 129 -20.44 0.45 -4.61
CA TYR A 129 -19.24 -0.24 -4.12
C TYR A 129 -19.13 -0.17 -2.58
N GLU A 130 -18.52 -1.19 -1.98
CA GLU A 130 -18.07 -1.15 -0.58
C GLU A 130 -16.67 -0.52 -0.51
N PRO A 131 -16.47 0.66 0.14
CA PRO A 131 -15.17 1.30 0.21
C PRO A 131 -14.30 0.67 1.32
N VAL A 132 -13.17 0.09 0.94
CA VAL A 132 -12.23 -0.55 1.87
C VAL A 132 -10.87 0.14 1.83
N LEU A 133 -10.36 0.56 3.00
CA LEU A 133 -9.09 1.26 3.15
C LEU A 133 -8.07 0.36 3.87
N LEU A 134 -7.07 -0.11 3.12
CA LEU A 134 -6.04 -1.04 3.59
C LEU A 134 -4.74 -0.32 3.96
N ILE A 135 -4.43 -0.23 5.26
CA ILE A 135 -3.26 0.50 5.76
C ILE A 135 -2.20 -0.47 6.32
N VAL A 136 -0.94 -0.35 5.88
CA VAL A 136 0.16 -1.22 6.35
C VAL A 136 0.55 -0.95 7.80
N ARG A 137 0.78 0.32 8.15
CA ARG A 137 1.21 0.73 9.49
C ARG A 137 0.02 1.11 10.37
N GLU A 138 0.23 1.06 11.68
CA GLU A 138 -0.81 1.36 12.69
C GLU A 138 -0.69 2.78 13.27
N ASP A 139 0.46 3.45 13.10
CA ASP A 139 0.78 4.79 13.62
C ASP A 139 0.11 5.95 12.84
N ASN A 140 -1.15 5.76 12.44
CA ASN A 140 -1.92 6.72 11.66
C ASN A 140 -2.44 7.87 12.52
N LEU A 141 -2.65 9.03 11.89
CA LEU A 141 -3.24 10.17 12.57
C LEU A 141 -4.73 9.90 12.86
N GLY A 142 -5.13 9.89 14.13
CA GLY A 142 -6.50 9.55 14.55
C GLY A 142 -7.60 10.37 13.85
N ALA A 143 -7.39 11.68 13.68
CA ALA A 143 -8.33 12.55 12.96
C ALA A 143 -8.55 12.12 11.49
N ALA A 144 -7.54 11.52 10.86
CA ALA A 144 -7.66 11.02 9.50
C ALA A 144 -8.43 9.70 9.43
N ILE A 145 -8.26 8.82 10.42
CA ILE A 145 -9.07 7.59 10.55
C ILE A 145 -10.55 7.94 10.79
N THR A 146 -10.83 8.91 11.65
CA THR A 146 -12.20 9.43 11.86
C THR A 146 -12.81 9.97 10.56
N ALA A 147 -12.06 10.73 9.77
CA ALA A 147 -12.53 11.25 8.48
C ALA A 147 -12.81 10.14 7.46
N CYS A 148 -12.03 9.05 7.46
CA CYS A 148 -12.28 7.89 6.62
C CYS A 148 -13.57 7.17 7.03
N HIS A 149 -13.77 6.89 8.33
CA HIS A 149 -15.02 6.29 8.81
C HIS A 149 -16.24 7.18 8.55
N ALA A 150 -16.11 8.51 8.69
CA ALA A 150 -17.16 9.47 8.35
C ALA A 150 -17.46 9.56 6.84
N GLY A 151 -16.61 8.98 6.00
CA GLY A 151 -16.84 8.77 4.56
C GLY A 151 -17.33 7.37 4.21
N GLY A 152 -17.66 6.52 5.19
CA GLY A 152 -18.11 5.14 4.94
C GLY A 152 -17.00 4.14 4.62
N TRP A 153 -15.72 4.47 4.85
CA TRP A 153 -14.63 3.51 4.65
C TRP A 153 -14.57 2.44 5.75
N THR A 154 -14.54 1.17 5.35
CA THR A 154 -14.07 0.06 6.17
C THR A 154 -12.54 0.14 6.27
N VAL A 155 -12.03 0.67 7.39
CA VAL A 155 -10.59 0.87 7.60
C VAL A 155 -9.95 -0.34 8.28
N ILE A 156 -8.97 -0.94 7.61
CA ILE A 156 -8.21 -2.11 8.08
C ILE A 156 -6.74 -1.71 8.19
N THR A 157 -6.09 -2.09 9.30
CA THR A 157 -4.73 -1.64 9.65
C THR A 157 -3.83 -2.79 10.07
N GLY A 158 -2.52 -2.62 9.86
CA GLY A 158 -1.50 -3.46 10.48
C GLY A 158 -1.54 -4.90 9.98
N GLN A 159 -1.43 -5.85 10.91
CA GLN A 159 -1.50 -7.28 10.58
C GLN A 159 -2.79 -7.66 9.83
N ARG A 160 -3.93 -7.06 10.21
CA ARG A 160 -5.24 -7.34 9.62
C ARG A 160 -5.30 -7.02 8.12
N THR A 161 -4.49 -6.07 7.64
CA THR A 161 -4.37 -5.76 6.21
C THR A 161 -3.79 -6.93 5.41
N PHE A 162 -2.82 -7.66 5.98
CA PHE A 162 -2.24 -8.85 5.35
C PHE A 162 -3.19 -10.05 5.41
N ASP A 163 -3.91 -10.21 6.52
CA ASP A 163 -4.93 -11.27 6.66
C ASP A 163 -6.08 -11.05 5.67
N TYR A 164 -6.63 -9.84 5.58
CA TYR A 164 -7.66 -9.48 4.61
C TYR A 164 -7.22 -9.76 3.16
N LEU A 165 -6.00 -9.39 2.80
CA LEU A 165 -5.47 -9.65 1.45
C LEU A 165 -5.23 -11.14 1.19
N ARG A 166 -4.80 -11.93 2.19
CA ARG A 166 -4.72 -13.38 2.06
C ARG A 166 -6.09 -13.99 1.82
N ASP A 167 -7.09 -13.56 2.57
CA ASP A 167 -8.44 -14.13 2.49
C ASP A 167 -9.14 -13.70 1.18
N LEU A 168 -8.85 -12.50 0.66
CA LEU A 168 -9.31 -12.02 -0.64
C LEU A 168 -8.64 -12.73 -1.84
N THR A 169 -7.32 -12.95 -1.78
CA THR A 169 -6.50 -13.35 -2.96
C THR A 169 -6.00 -14.81 -2.92
N GLY A 170 -6.10 -15.47 -1.77
CA GLY A 170 -5.45 -16.76 -1.50
C GLY A 170 -3.94 -16.70 -1.26
N ILE A 171 -3.31 -15.51 -1.34
CA ILE A 171 -1.85 -15.35 -1.25
C ILE A 171 -1.44 -14.80 0.12
N ASN A 172 -0.56 -15.52 0.83
CA ASN A 172 0.07 -14.99 2.05
C ASN A 172 1.14 -13.94 1.69
N ILE A 173 0.71 -12.71 1.40
CA ILE A 173 1.60 -11.62 0.96
C ILE A 173 2.67 -11.34 2.02
N LYS A 174 2.33 -11.36 3.32
CA LYS A 174 3.28 -11.12 4.40
C LYS A 174 4.46 -12.09 4.35
N GLU A 175 4.16 -13.39 4.27
CA GLU A 175 5.17 -14.43 4.19
C GLU A 175 5.97 -14.34 2.88
N LEU A 176 5.30 -14.09 1.75
CA LEU A 176 5.93 -13.92 0.44
C LEU A 176 6.97 -12.78 0.43
N LEU A 177 6.68 -11.70 1.15
CA LEU A 177 7.60 -10.58 1.36
C LEU A 177 8.71 -10.91 2.36
N LEU A 178 8.41 -11.58 3.49
CA LEU A 178 9.42 -12.00 4.48
C LEU A 178 10.42 -13.03 3.93
N GLN A 179 9.98 -13.95 3.06
CA GLN A 179 10.87 -14.85 2.30
C GLN A 179 11.84 -14.09 1.36
N ARG A 180 11.65 -12.78 1.19
CA ARG A 180 12.50 -11.86 0.41
C ARG A 180 13.23 -10.83 1.29
N ALA A 181 13.12 -10.90 2.61
CA ALA A 181 13.88 -10.08 3.55
C ALA A 181 15.38 -10.11 3.21
N GLY A 182 16.00 -8.93 3.11
CA GLY A 182 17.41 -8.79 2.75
C GLY A 182 17.82 -9.25 1.33
N LYS A 183 16.90 -9.74 0.48
CA LYS A 183 17.23 -10.16 -0.91
C LYS A 183 17.33 -8.99 -1.90
N PHE A 184 16.83 -7.80 -1.51
CA PHE A 184 16.94 -6.58 -2.31
C PHE A 184 17.67 -5.48 -1.53
N PRO A 185 18.89 -5.73 -1.03
CA PRO A 185 19.58 -4.79 -0.17
C PRO A 185 19.86 -3.49 -0.93
N VAL A 186 19.58 -2.37 -0.28
CA VAL A 186 20.01 -1.04 -0.74
C VAL A 186 21.51 -0.93 -0.49
N VAL A 187 22.29 -1.18 -1.55
CA VAL A 187 23.74 -1.02 -1.54
C VAL A 187 24.03 0.46 -1.84
N ARG A 188 24.90 1.07 -1.03
CA ARG A 188 25.46 2.41 -1.27
C ARG A 188 26.64 2.33 -2.23
#